data_AF-A0A520A3B9-F1
#
_entry.id   AF-A0A520A3B9-F1
#
_cell.length_a   1.000
_cell.length_b   1.000
_cell.length_c   1.000
_cell.angle_alpha   90.00
_cell.angle_beta   90.00
_cell.angle_gamma   90.00
#
_symmetry.space_group_name_H-M   'P 1'
#
loop_
_entity.id
_entity.type
_entity.pdbx_description
1 polymer ?
#
loop_
_entity_poly.entity_id
_entity_poly.type
_entity_poly.pdbx_seq_one_letter_code
_entity_poly.pdbx_strand_id
1 'polypeptide(L)'
;MEKQTQKNYGTALYTIITVFFFWGFVAASNGIFIPFCKTHFNLTQFESQLIDFTFYGGYFIGSLILYFASQASKVDILNKIGYKKGIIFGLILSAAGALLMIPAVG
;
A
#
# COMPACT_ATOMS: atom_id res chain seq x y z
N MET A 1 -42.53 1.93 -5.75
CA MET A 1 -41.75 1.98 -7.00
C MET A 1 -40.35 1.47 -6.69
N GLU A 2 -40.10 0.19 -6.94
CA GLU A 2 -38.77 -0.41 -6.78
C GLU A 2 -37.82 0.20 -7.82
N LYS A 3 -36.77 0.88 -7.37
CA LYS A 3 -35.66 1.31 -8.23
C LYS A 3 -34.91 0.07 -8.67
N GLN A 4 -35.16 -0.42 -9.87
CA GLN A 4 -34.30 -1.39 -10.52
C GLN A 4 -32.97 -0.72 -10.87
N THR A 5 -31.94 -0.98 -10.06
CA THR A 5 -30.56 -0.57 -10.31
C THR A 5 -30.03 -1.35 -11.52
N GLN A 6 -30.03 -0.73 -12.69
CA GLN A 6 -29.35 -1.22 -13.89
C GLN A 6 -27.88 -1.51 -13.54
N LYS A 7 -27.48 -2.79 -13.53
CA LYS A 7 -26.09 -3.21 -13.25
C LYS A 7 -25.20 -2.71 -14.37
N ASN A 8 -24.46 -1.63 -14.12
CA ASN A 8 -23.55 -1.02 -15.08
C ASN A 8 -22.21 -1.77 -15.08
N TYR A 9 -22.15 -2.90 -15.80
CA TYR A 9 -20.94 -3.74 -15.91
C TYR A 9 -19.76 -2.98 -16.53
N GLY A 10 -20.02 -1.98 -17.40
CA GLY A 10 -18.98 -1.13 -17.98
C GLY A 10 -18.25 -0.27 -16.95
N THR A 11 -18.98 0.27 -15.96
CA THR A 11 -18.37 1.04 -14.87
C THR A 11 -17.51 0.17 -13.95
N ALA A 12 -17.96 -1.05 -13.67
CA ALA A 12 -17.18 -2.02 -12.89
C ALA A 12 -15.90 -2.44 -13.64
N LEU A 13 -16.00 -2.69 -14.95
CA LEU A 13 -14.86 -3.08 -15.78
C LEU A 13 -13.82 -1.96 -15.86
N TYR A 14 -14.24 -0.72 -16.07
CA TYR A 14 -13.34 0.44 -16.06
C TYR A 14 -12.64 0.64 -14.69
N THR A 15 -13.39 0.47 -13.59
CA THR A 15 -12.84 0.53 -12.24
C THR A 15 -11.79 -0.56 -12.02
N ILE A 16 -12.07 -1.80 -12.42
CA ILE A 16 -11.11 -2.90 -12.28
C ILE A 16 -9.85 -2.63 -13.13
N ILE A 17 -10.00 -2.19 -14.39
CA ILE A 17 -8.86 -1.87 -15.26
C ILE A 17 -7.96 -0.80 -14.64
N THR A 18 -8.54 0.30 -14.16
CA THR A 18 -7.78 1.40 -13.53
C THR A 18 -7.08 0.93 -12.25
N VAL A 19 -7.76 0.18 -11.39
CA VAL A 19 -7.16 -0.41 -10.18
C VAL A 19 -6.01 -1.35 -10.54
N PHE A 20 -6.20 -2.23 -11.52
CA PHE A 20 -5.17 -3.18 -11.95
C PHE A 20 -3.96 -2.47 -12.58
N PHE A 21 -4.21 -1.41 -13.34
CA PHE A 21 -3.15 -0.57 -13.91
C PHE A 21 -2.30 0.09 -12.83
N PHE A 22 -2.92 0.77 -11.86
CA PHE A 22 -2.18 1.37 -10.75
C PHE A 22 -1.47 0.34 -9.90
N TRP A 23 -2.10 -0.82 -9.63
CA TRP A 23 -1.46 -1.87 -8.86
C TRP A 23 -0.25 -2.48 -9.60
N GLY A 24 -0.36 -2.69 -10.91
CA GLY A 24 0.76 -3.12 -11.75
C GLY A 24 1.90 -2.09 -11.80
N PHE A 25 1.58 -0.80 -11.87
CA PHE A 25 2.56 0.27 -11.80
C PHE A 25 3.32 0.29 -10.47
N VAL A 26 2.62 0.13 -9.34
CA VAL A 26 3.24 0.01 -8.02
C VAL A 26 4.16 -1.21 -7.96
N ALA A 27 3.69 -2.38 -8.44
CA ALA A 27 4.50 -3.60 -8.46
C ALA A 27 5.77 -3.45 -9.30
N ALA A 28 5.68 -2.84 -10.49
CA ALA A 28 6.82 -2.55 -11.35
C ALA A 28 7.81 -1.56 -10.71
N SER A 29 7.30 -0.54 -10.03
CA SER A 29 8.12 0.44 -9.31
C SER A 29 8.98 -0.20 -8.22
N ASN A 30 8.43 -1.16 -7.48
CA ASN A 30 9.18 -1.89 -6.45
C ASN A 30 10.34 -2.68 -7.05
N GLY A 31 10.11 -3.33 -8.20
CA GLY A 31 11.14 -4.07 -8.93
C GLY A 31 12.30 -3.19 -9.44
N ILE A 32 12.09 -1.88 -9.61
CA ILE A 32 13.13 -0.91 -9.97
C ILE A 32 13.79 -0.31 -8.72
N PHE A 33 13.01 -0.06 -7.66
CA PHE A 33 13.45 0.59 -6.43
C PHE A 33 14.50 -0.23 -5.67
N ILE A 34 14.28 -1.54 -5.52
CA ILE A 34 15.21 -2.42 -4.80
C ILE A 34 16.61 -2.48 -5.45
N PRO A 35 16.74 -2.78 -6.76
CA PRO A 35 18.05 -2.75 -7.42
C PRO A 35 18.67 -1.35 -7.51
N PHE A 36 17.85 -0.30 -7.57
CA PHE A 36 18.32 1.08 -7.44
C PHE A 36 18.99 1.32 -6.08
N CYS A 37 18.34 0.98 -4.97
CA CYS A 37 18.95 1.06 -3.63
C CYS A 37 20.22 0.23 -3.53
N LYS A 38 20.22 -0.99 -4.07
CA LYS A 38 21.42 -1.86 -4.10
C LYS A 38 22.61 -1.17 -4.77
N THR A 39 22.38 -0.56 -5.93
CA THR A 39 23.45 0.07 -6.72
C THR A 39 23.88 1.42 -6.12
N HIS A 40 22.92 2.22 -5.65
CA HIS A 40 23.17 3.55 -5.08
C HIS A 40 23.96 3.48 -3.76
N PHE A 41 23.60 2.52 -2.88
CA PHE A 41 24.24 2.35 -1.58
C PHE A 41 25.34 1.27 -1.57
N ASN A 42 25.70 0.69 -2.72
CA ASN A 42 26.67 -0.43 -2.84
C ASN A 42 26.38 -1.61 -1.87
N LEU A 43 25.10 -1.96 -1.72
CA LEU A 43 24.67 -2.98 -0.76
C LEU A 43 25.04 -4.39 -1.22
N THR A 44 25.39 -5.23 -0.26
CA THR A 44 25.63 -6.65 -0.46
C THR A 44 24.34 -7.40 -0.79
N GLN A 45 24.45 -8.61 -1.36
CA GLN A 45 23.29 -9.41 -1.76
C GLN A 45 22.33 -9.69 -0.59
N PHE A 46 22.86 -9.83 0.63
CA PHE A 46 22.07 -10.06 1.84
C PHE A 46 21.23 -8.83 2.22
N GLU A 47 21.82 -7.64 2.15
CA GLU A 47 21.13 -6.39 2.46
C GLU A 47 19.99 -6.10 1.46
N SER A 48 20.21 -6.38 0.18
CA SER A 48 19.15 -6.28 -0.85
C SER A 48 17.94 -7.17 -0.52
N GLN A 49 18.18 -8.41 -0.06
CA GLN A 49 17.10 -9.32 0.33
C GLN A 49 16.39 -8.86 1.60
N LEU A 50 17.08 -8.17 2.50
CA LEU A 50 16.48 -7.60 3.70
C LEU A 50 15.52 -6.44 3.36
N ILE A 51 15.83 -5.67 2.31
CA ILE A 51 14.94 -4.64 1.76
C ILE A 51 13.71 -5.30 1.14
N ASP A 52 13.88 -6.34 0.32
CA ASP A 52 12.76 -7.14 -0.22
C ASP A 52 11.86 -7.68 0.89
N PHE A 53 12.47 -8.26 1.92
CA PHE A 53 11.77 -8.79 3.09
C PHE A 53 11.01 -7.69 3.84
N THR A 54 11.61 -6.51 4.01
CA THR A 54 10.95 -5.37 4.67
C THR A 54 9.77 -4.85 3.84
N PHE A 55 9.90 -4.83 2.51
CA PHE A 55 8.85 -4.38 1.61
C PHE A 55 7.61 -5.30 1.69
N TYR A 56 7.78 -6.60 1.48
CA TYR A 56 6.67 -7.56 1.59
C TYR A 56 6.21 -7.78 3.04
N GLY A 57 7.14 -7.75 3.99
CA GLY A 57 6.85 -7.79 5.43
C GLY A 57 6.02 -6.60 5.89
N GLY A 58 6.25 -5.42 5.32
CA GLY A 58 5.43 -4.22 5.54
C GLY A 58 3.98 -4.40 5.10
N TYR A 59 3.73 -5.03 3.93
CA TYR A 59 2.37 -5.39 3.52
C TYR A 59 1.72 -6.38 4.49
N PHE A 60 2.48 -7.38 4.93
CA PHE A 60 1.98 -8.36 5.89
C PHE A 60 1.62 -7.70 7.24
N ILE A 61 2.55 -6.98 7.86
CA ILE A 61 2.32 -6.29 9.14
C ILE A 61 1.24 -5.21 9.00
N GLY A 62 1.22 -4.46 7.90
CA GLY A 62 0.17 -3.47 7.63
C GLY A 62 -1.22 -4.12 7.54
N SER A 63 -1.34 -5.26 6.86
CA SER A 63 -2.60 -6.02 6.83
C SER A 63 -2.97 -6.58 8.21
N LEU A 64 -1.98 -6.99 9.00
CA LEU A 64 -2.18 -7.51 10.35
C LEU A 64 -2.65 -6.40 11.31
N ILE A 65 -2.06 -5.20 11.23
CA ILE A 65 -2.47 -4.02 11.99
C ILE A 65 -3.90 -3.63 11.61
N LEU A 66 -4.24 -3.66 10.32
CA LEU A 66 -5.60 -3.43 9.86
C LEU A 66 -6.56 -4.49 10.37
N TYR A 67 -6.15 -5.77 10.41
CA TYR A 67 -6.94 -6.87 10.95
C TYR A 67 -7.15 -6.75 12.46
N PHE A 68 -6.11 -6.44 13.24
CA PHE A 68 -6.22 -6.20 14.68
C PHE A 68 -7.04 -4.94 14.98
N ALA A 69 -6.87 -3.86 14.21
CA ALA A 69 -7.73 -2.69 14.29
C ALA A 69 -9.18 -3.03 13.97
N SER A 70 -9.39 -3.91 12.97
CA SER A 70 -10.71 -4.44 12.60
C SER A 70 -11.35 -5.27 13.72
N GLN A 71 -10.56 -6.11 14.37
CA GLN A 71 -11.00 -6.96 15.49
C GLN A 71 -11.25 -6.16 16.78
N ALA A 72 -10.43 -5.16 17.07
CA ALA A 72 -10.53 -4.34 18.27
C ALA A 72 -11.83 -3.51 18.32
N SER A 73 -12.41 -3.12 17.18
CA SER A 73 -13.65 -2.34 17.20
C SER A 73 -14.94 -3.14 17.04
N LYS A 74 -14.90 -4.48 16.89
CA LYS A 74 -16.08 -5.41 16.91
C LYS A 74 -17.30 -4.99 16.05
N VAL A 75 -17.07 -4.10 15.08
CA VAL A 75 -18.01 -3.48 14.14
C VAL A 75 -17.15 -3.13 12.93
N ASP A 76 -17.61 -3.37 11.70
CA ASP A 76 -16.87 -3.05 10.46
C ASP A 76 -16.16 -1.69 10.54
N ILE A 77 -14.83 -1.71 10.70
CA ILE A 77 -13.98 -0.51 10.82
C ILE A 77 -14.16 0.41 9.62
N LEU A 78 -14.41 -0.17 8.44
CA LEU A 78 -14.71 0.56 7.21
C LEU A 78 -15.91 1.49 7.35
N ASN A 79 -16.90 1.14 8.17
CA ASN A 79 -18.11 1.92 8.36
C ASN A 79 -17.98 3.00 9.44
N LYS A 80 -17.08 2.83 10.43
CA LYS A 80 -16.98 3.73 11.61
C LYS A 80 -15.72 4.60 11.66
N ILE A 81 -14.57 4.09 11.23
CA ILE A 81 -13.31 4.87 11.18
C ILE A 81 -13.28 5.79 9.96
N GLY A 82 -13.99 5.39 8.90
CA GLY A 82 -14.05 6.10 7.63
C GLY A 82 -12.73 5.95 6.85
N TYR A 83 -12.86 5.57 5.59
CA TYR A 83 -11.77 5.45 4.61
C TYR A 83 -10.80 6.65 4.65
N LYS A 84 -11.32 7.85 4.97
CA LYS A 84 -10.53 9.07 5.19
C LYS A 84 -9.43 8.92 6.25
N LYS A 85 -9.71 8.39 7.44
CA LYS A 85 -8.71 8.32 8.53
C LYS A 85 -7.60 7.31 8.23
N GLY A 86 -7.94 6.19 7.59
CA GLY A 86 -6.98 5.19 7.12
C GLY A 86 -6.05 5.74 6.04
N ILE A 87 -6.61 6.45 5.04
CA ILE A 87 -5.80 7.13 4.02
C ILE A 87 -4.88 8.17 4.66
N ILE A 88 -5.40 9.00 5.58
CA ILE A 88 -4.58 10.03 6.25
C ILE A 88 -3.41 9.40 7.02
N PHE A 89 -3.64 8.31 7.76
CA PHE A 89 -2.58 7.61 8.47
C PHE A 89 -1.54 7.02 7.51
N GLY A 90 -1.97 6.40 6.41
CA GLY A 90 -1.08 5.90 5.37
C GLY A 90 -0.27 7.02 4.69
N LEU A 91 -0.89 8.19 4.48
CA LEU A 91 -0.23 9.37 3.92
C LEU A 91 0.84 9.93 4.86
N ILE A 92 0.51 10.05 6.16
CA ILE A 92 1.45 10.50 7.19
C ILE A 92 2.59 9.50 7.34
N LEU A 93 2.31 8.20 7.32
CA LEU A 93 3.32 7.15 7.37
C LEU A 93 4.26 7.21 6.15
N SER A 94 3.71 7.43 4.95
CA SER A 94 4.52 7.60 3.72
C SER A 94 5.36 8.88 3.77
N ALA A 95 4.79 10.00 4.24
CA ALA A 95 5.51 11.26 4.40
C ALA A 95 6.63 11.15 5.43
N ALA A 96 6.38 10.49 6.56
CA ALA A 96 7.40 10.21 7.57
C ALA A 96 8.51 9.31 7.02
N GLY A 97 8.17 8.27 6.26
CA GLY A 97 9.15 7.41 5.58
C GLY A 97 10.02 8.18 4.58
N ALA A 98 9.41 9.07 3.79
CA ALA A 98 10.13 9.93 2.85
C ALA A 98 11.07 10.91 3.57
N LEU A 99 10.63 11.49 4.69
CA LEU A 99 11.45 12.39 5.51
C LEU A 99 12.63 11.66 6.16
N LEU A 100 12.45 10.42 6.62
CA LEU A 100 13.52 9.57 7.15
C LEU A 100 14.54 9.16 6.08
N MET A 101 14.15 9.17 4.81
CA MET A 101 15.05 8.86 3.70
C MET A 101 16.07 9.99 3.45
N ILE A 102 15.73 11.25 3.75
CA ILE A 102 16.61 12.42 3.57
C ILE A 102 17.93 12.28 4.37
N PRO A 103 17.92 12.00 5.70
CA PRO A 103 19.16 11.79 6.46
C PRO A 103 19.81 10.43 6.20
N ALA A 104 19.10 9.46 5.60
CA ALA A 104 19.66 8.15 5.27
C ALA A 104 20.42 8.15 3.93
N VAL A 105 20.06 9.07 3.02
CA VAL A 105 20.74 9.28 1.73
C VAL A 105 21.89 10.29 1.84
N GLY A 106 21.84 11.18 2.83
CA GLY A 106 22.78 12.28 3.05
C GLY A 106 23.97 11.92 3.93
#